data_AF-A0A318UFM3-F1
#
_entry.id   AF-A0A318UFM3-F1
#
_cell.length_a   1.000
_cell.length_b   1.000
_cell.length_c   1.000
_cell.angle_alpha   90.00
_cell.angle_beta   90.00
_cell.angle_gamma   90.00
#
_symmetry.space_group_name_H-M   'P 1'
#
loop_
_entity.id
_entity.type
_entity.pdbx_description
1 polymer ?
#
loop_
_entity_poly.entity_id
_entity_poly.type
_entity_poly.pdbx_seq_one_letter_code
_entity_poly.pdbx_strand_id
1 'polypeptide(L)'
;MYAQSPEALYAEKELLVLLKQDKAKACALLYNKYKPRLASNLMALLKSDQLVKEVLEQFFFGIWDNRKHIDPEKSFRMYLSVVSRNLIQDYYGKAVADEQFKAQLIRAGLEKYNRIEERAFLKTRSQNLYPELVSAPVMGVLVNSMLKGL
;
A
#
# COMPACT_ATOMS: atom_id res chain seq x y z
N MET A 1 -36.33 -2.38 29.13
CA MET A 1 -36.49 -3.27 27.95
C MET A 1 -35.64 -2.71 26.82
N TYR A 2 -34.42 -3.19 26.65
CA TYR A 2 -33.63 -2.87 25.46
C TYR A 2 -34.15 -3.73 24.33
N ALA A 3 -34.77 -3.11 23.33
CA ALA A 3 -35.18 -3.77 22.11
C ALA A 3 -33.98 -4.52 21.52
N GLN A 4 -34.07 -5.85 21.49
CA GLN A 4 -33.19 -6.64 20.63
C GLN A 4 -33.46 -6.15 19.21
N SER A 5 -32.48 -5.46 18.61
CA SER A 5 -32.59 -5.02 17.22
C SER A 5 -32.85 -6.26 16.35
N PRO A 6 -33.85 -6.29 15.45
CA PRO A 6 -34.22 -7.47 14.65
C PRO A 6 -33.09 -7.98 13.73
N GLU A 7 -31.99 -7.23 13.67
CA GLU A 7 -30.85 -7.38 12.79
C GLU A 7 -29.94 -8.57 13.17
N ALA A 8 -30.05 -9.09 14.40
CA ALA A 8 -29.29 -10.25 14.87
C ALA A 8 -29.87 -11.61 14.40
N LEU A 9 -31.03 -11.61 13.72
CA LEU A 9 -31.79 -12.83 13.47
C LEU A 9 -31.52 -13.51 12.11
N TYR A 10 -30.85 -12.83 11.17
CA TYR A 10 -30.66 -13.39 9.82
C TYR A 10 -29.46 -14.34 9.76
N ALA A 11 -29.68 -15.53 9.21
CA ALA A 11 -28.59 -16.45 8.92
C ALA A 11 -27.66 -15.85 7.83
N GLU A 12 -26.37 -16.20 7.84
CA GLU A 12 -25.41 -15.71 6.84
C GLU A 12 -25.93 -15.93 5.41
N LYS A 13 -26.46 -17.13 5.15
CA LYS A 13 -27.04 -17.52 3.87
C LYS A 13 -28.19 -16.62 3.44
N GLU A 14 -29.08 -16.24 4.37
CA GLU A 14 -30.20 -15.33 4.09
C GLU A 14 -29.71 -13.94 3.72
N LEU A 15 -28.69 -13.43 4.43
CA LEU A 15 -28.07 -12.15 4.09
C LEU A 15 -27.45 -12.19 2.69
N LEU A 16 -26.83 -13.30 2.29
CA LEU A 16 -26.28 -13.44 0.94
C LEU A 16 -27.37 -13.51 -0.13
N VAL A 17 -28.48 -14.21 0.12
CA VAL A 17 -29.63 -14.22 -0.79
C VAL A 17 -30.20 -12.81 -0.95
N LEU A 18 -30.38 -12.08 0.14
CA LEU A 18 -30.85 -10.68 0.12
C LEU A 18 -29.85 -9.76 -0.59
N LEU A 19 -28.55 -9.98 -0.40
CA LEU A 19 -27.51 -9.23 -1.10
C LEU A 19 -27.59 -9.42 -2.63
N LYS A 20 -27.86 -10.65 -3.11
CA LYS A 20 -28.08 -10.92 -4.53
C LYS A 20 -29.30 -10.19 -5.10
N GLN A 21 -30.32 -9.94 -4.27
CA GLN A 21 -31.54 -9.23 -4.62
C GLN A 21 -31.42 -7.69 -4.49
N ASP A 22 -30.19 -7.17 -4.55
CA ASP A 22 -29.90 -5.73 -4.48
C ASP A 22 -30.38 -5.06 -3.17
N LYS A 23 -30.59 -5.82 -2.09
CA LYS A 23 -30.99 -5.27 -0.79
C LYS A 23 -29.77 -4.71 -0.05
N ALA A 24 -29.55 -3.40 -0.18
CA ALA A 24 -28.43 -2.69 0.46
C ALA A 24 -28.31 -2.95 1.98
N LYS A 25 -29.43 -3.14 2.69
CA LYS A 25 -29.44 -3.48 4.12
C LYS A 25 -28.67 -4.76 4.42
N ALA A 26 -28.71 -5.77 3.54
CA ALA A 26 -27.97 -7.00 3.72
C ALA A 26 -26.45 -6.78 3.66
N CYS A 27 -25.99 -5.87 2.80
CA CYS A 27 -24.58 -5.48 2.74
C CYS A 27 -24.13 -4.81 4.05
N ALA A 28 -24.94 -3.91 4.62
CA ALA A 28 -24.64 -3.27 5.89
C ALA A 28 -24.57 -4.28 7.06
N LEU A 29 -25.45 -5.28 7.08
CA LEU A 29 -25.43 -6.34 8.07
C LEU A 29 -24.19 -7.24 7.95
N LEU A 30 -23.83 -7.62 6.72
CA LEU A 30 -22.59 -8.36 6.46
C LEU A 30 -21.36 -7.52 6.84
N TYR A 31 -21.37 -6.22 6.55
CA TYR A 31 -20.33 -5.29 6.97
C TYR A 31 -20.15 -5.30 8.48
N ASN A 32 -21.21 -5.05 9.24
CA ASN A 32 -21.16 -5.02 10.70
C ASN A 32 -20.70 -6.37 11.29
N LYS A 33 -21.10 -7.48 10.67
CA LYS A 33 -20.71 -8.83 11.10
C LYS A 33 -19.23 -9.14 10.88
N TYR A 34 -18.67 -8.78 9.73
CA TYR A 34 -17.30 -9.18 9.35
C TYR A 34 -16.24 -8.12 9.60
N LYS A 35 -16.61 -6.83 9.66
CA LYS A 35 -15.69 -5.71 9.88
C LYS A 35 -14.78 -5.91 11.08
N PRO A 36 -15.24 -6.28 12.30
CA PRO A 36 -14.35 -6.32 13.46
C PRO A 36 -13.16 -7.26 13.25
N ARG A 37 -13.42 -8.46 12.74
CA ARG A 37 -12.38 -9.46 12.48
C ARG A 37 -11.46 -9.07 11.31
N LEU A 38 -12.03 -8.54 10.23
CA LEU A 38 -11.25 -8.10 9.07
C LEU A 38 -10.36 -6.91 9.43
N ALA A 39 -10.89 -5.93 10.16
CA ALA A 39 -10.15 -4.77 10.63
C ALA A 39 -8.97 -5.18 11.51
N SER A 40 -9.16 -6.09 12.48
CA SER A 40 -8.05 -6.59 13.31
C SER A 40 -6.95 -7.27 12.49
N ASN A 41 -7.33 -8.12 11.52
CA ASN A 41 -6.36 -8.79 10.66
C ASN A 41 -5.60 -7.79 9.77
N LEU A 42 -6.31 -6.84 9.17
CA LEU A 42 -5.71 -5.80 8.33
C LEU A 42 -4.82 -4.88 9.14
N MET A 43 -5.21 -4.50 10.36
CA MET A 43 -4.40 -3.66 11.23
C MET A 43 -3.10 -4.34 11.64
N ALA A 44 -3.15 -5.67 11.88
CA ALA A 44 -1.95 -6.45 12.16
C ALA A 44 -0.93 -6.43 11.00
N LEU A 45 -1.41 -6.28 9.75
CA LEU A 45 -0.59 -6.31 8.54
C LEU A 45 -0.17 -4.92 8.07
N LEU A 46 -1.13 -3.99 7.94
CA LEU A 46 -0.94 -2.67 7.33
C LEU A 46 -0.39 -1.62 8.30
N LYS A 47 -0.55 -1.85 9.62
CA LYS A 47 -0.08 -0.94 10.69
C LYS A 47 -0.53 0.52 10.56
N SER A 48 -1.60 0.79 9.81
CA SER A 48 -2.13 2.12 9.55
C SER A 48 -3.65 2.06 9.49
N ASP A 49 -4.31 2.83 10.35
CA ASP A 49 -5.77 2.90 10.42
C ASP A 49 -6.39 3.39 9.09
N GLN A 50 -5.75 4.39 8.48
CA GLN A 50 -6.17 4.94 7.18
C GLN A 50 -6.16 3.86 6.09
N LEU A 51 -5.10 3.06 6.01
CA LEU A 51 -4.99 1.98 5.03
C LEU A 51 -6.00 0.86 5.31
N VAL A 52 -6.20 0.52 6.58
CA VAL A 52 -7.22 -0.47 6.98
C VAL A 52 -8.59 -0.02 6.51
N LYS A 53 -8.93 1.26 6.70
CA LYS A 53 -10.21 1.83 6.27
C LYS A 53 -10.36 1.76 4.74
N GLU A 54 -9.35 2.18 3.99
CA GLU A 54 -9.36 2.15 2.52
C GLU A 54 -9.53 0.72 1.96
N VAL A 55 -8.78 -0.24 2.51
CA VAL A 55 -8.87 -1.64 2.09
C VAL A 55 -10.22 -2.25 2.46
N LEU A 56 -10.77 -1.93 3.64
CA LEU A 56 -12.11 -2.37 4.03
C LEU A 56 -13.17 -1.81 3.10
N GLU A 57 -13.11 -0.53 2.75
CA GLU A 57 -14.04 0.10 1.82
C GLU A 57 -13.98 -0.61 0.45
N GLN A 58 -12.80 -0.73 -0.15
CA GLN A 58 -12.61 -1.46 -1.41
C GLN A 58 -13.14 -2.89 -1.37
N PHE A 59 -12.90 -3.58 -0.26
CA PHE A 59 -13.36 -4.94 -0.06
C PHE A 59 -14.89 -5.04 -0.11
N PHE A 60 -15.60 -4.19 0.63
CA PHE A 60 -17.07 -4.22 0.64
C PHE A 60 -17.68 -3.67 -0.64
N PHE A 61 -17.03 -2.71 -1.31
CA PHE A 61 -17.40 -2.31 -2.67
C PHE A 61 -17.26 -3.48 -3.65
N GLY A 62 -16.18 -4.25 -3.59
CA GLY A 62 -15.98 -5.43 -4.43
C GLY A 62 -16.99 -6.54 -4.16
N ILE A 63 -17.41 -6.73 -2.91
CA ILE A 63 -18.51 -7.65 -2.55
C ILE A 63 -19.82 -7.17 -3.16
N TRP A 64 -20.13 -5.88 -3.02
CA TRP A 64 -21.34 -5.30 -3.61
C TRP A 64 -21.32 -5.46 -5.12
N ASP A 65 -20.24 -5.11 -5.80
CA ASP A 65 -20.14 -5.20 -7.26
C ASP A 65 -20.32 -6.64 -7.76
N ASN A 66 -19.64 -7.60 -7.12
CA ASN A 66 -19.73 -9.02 -7.47
C ASN A 66 -20.95 -9.75 -6.88
N ARG A 67 -21.87 -9.05 -6.19
CA ARG A 67 -22.95 -9.67 -5.41
C ARG A 67 -23.74 -10.73 -6.16
N LYS A 68 -24.04 -10.52 -7.45
CA LYS A 68 -24.82 -11.45 -8.28
C LYS A 68 -24.12 -12.80 -8.49
N HIS A 69 -22.79 -12.81 -8.45
CA HIS A 69 -21.96 -14.00 -8.65
C HIS A 69 -21.64 -14.74 -7.34
N ILE A 70 -21.97 -14.15 -6.19
CA ILE A 70 -21.77 -14.82 -4.90
C ILE A 70 -22.72 -16.03 -4.82
N ASP A 71 -22.16 -17.17 -4.45
CA ASP A 71 -22.88 -18.42 -4.24
C ASP A 71 -23.21 -18.59 -2.75
N PRO A 72 -24.48 -18.48 -2.33
CA PRO A 72 -24.88 -18.62 -0.93
C PRO A 72 -24.66 -20.02 -0.35
N GLU A 73 -24.45 -21.04 -1.18
CA GLU A 73 -24.15 -22.42 -0.74
C GLU A 73 -22.67 -22.61 -0.38
N LYS A 74 -21.80 -21.71 -0.86
CA LYS A 74 -20.36 -21.76 -0.57
C LYS A 74 -20.06 -21.01 0.72
N SER A 75 -18.96 -21.40 1.37
CA SER A 75 -18.48 -20.72 2.57
C SER A 75 -18.13 -19.27 2.27
N PHE A 76 -18.96 -18.35 2.74
CA PHE A 76 -18.70 -16.92 2.59
C PHE A 76 -17.42 -16.53 3.32
N ARG A 77 -17.11 -17.17 4.46
CA ARG A 77 -15.82 -17.01 5.14
C ARG A 77 -14.62 -17.32 4.22
N MET A 78 -14.71 -18.37 3.41
CA MET A 78 -13.65 -18.72 2.45
C MET A 78 -13.54 -17.66 1.36
N TYR A 79 -14.68 -17.21 0.82
CA TYR A 79 -14.74 -16.10 -0.14
C TYR A 79 -14.07 -14.83 0.42
N LEU A 80 -14.45 -14.41 1.64
CA LEU A 80 -13.85 -13.27 2.32
C LEU A 80 -12.33 -13.44 2.45
N SER A 81 -11.87 -14.63 2.83
CA SER A 81 -10.43 -14.92 3.01
C SER A 81 -9.64 -14.86 1.71
N VAL A 82 -10.25 -15.21 0.57
CA VAL A 82 -9.61 -15.10 -0.76
C VAL A 82 -9.54 -13.65 -1.18
N VAL A 83 -10.66 -12.92 -1.12
CA VAL A 83 -10.71 -11.51 -1.54
C VAL A 83 -9.79 -10.65 -0.68
N SER A 84 -9.75 -10.87 0.64
CA SER A 84 -8.85 -10.11 1.52
C SER A 84 -7.39 -10.35 1.17
N ARG A 85 -6.99 -11.61 0.87
CA ARG A 85 -5.61 -11.93 0.49
C ARG A 85 -5.21 -11.25 -0.82
N ASN A 86 -6.09 -11.26 -1.82
CA ASN A 86 -5.83 -10.59 -3.10
C ASN A 86 -5.63 -9.08 -2.90
N LEU A 87 -6.49 -8.42 -2.13
CA LEU A 87 -6.35 -6.97 -1.86
C LEU A 87 -5.05 -6.63 -1.12
N ILE A 88 -4.68 -7.46 -0.13
CA ILE A 88 -3.43 -7.28 0.60
C ILE A 88 -2.24 -7.43 -0.34
N GLN A 89 -2.26 -8.45 -1.21
CA GLN A 89 -1.19 -8.70 -2.16
C GLN A 89 -1.06 -7.56 -3.18
N ASP A 90 -2.19 -7.06 -3.70
CA ASP A 90 -2.21 -5.89 -4.59
C ASP A 90 -1.66 -4.65 -3.89
N TYR A 91 -1.99 -4.46 -2.61
CA TYR A 91 -1.48 -3.33 -1.82
C TYR A 91 0.04 -3.39 -1.66
N TYR A 92 0.58 -4.55 -1.23
CA TYR A 92 2.03 -4.73 -1.09
C TYR A 92 2.76 -4.60 -2.43
N GLY A 93 2.18 -5.15 -3.51
CA GLY A 93 2.75 -5.01 -4.85
C GLY A 93 2.89 -3.55 -5.28
N LYS A 94 1.86 -2.73 -5.03
CA LYS A 94 1.88 -1.28 -5.31
C LYS A 94 2.92 -0.55 -4.45
N ALA A 95 3.01 -0.88 -3.16
CA ALA A 95 3.98 -0.26 -2.26
C ALA A 95 5.43 -0.52 -2.69
N VAL A 96 5.74 -1.77 -3.07
CA VAL A 96 7.07 -2.15 -3.57
C VAL A 96 7.38 -1.44 -4.89
N ALA A 97 6.41 -1.36 -5.81
CA ALA A 97 6.60 -0.66 -7.07
C ALA A 97 6.86 0.84 -6.88
N ASP A 98 6.14 1.48 -5.94
CA ASP A 98 6.33 2.91 -5.60
C ASP A 98 7.71 3.16 -4.98
N GLU A 99 8.18 2.28 -4.09
CA GLU A 99 9.52 2.37 -3.51
C GLU A 99 10.62 2.22 -4.57
N GLN A 100 10.48 1.26 -5.49
CA GLN A 100 11.40 1.08 -6.61
C GLN A 100 11.42 2.30 -7.53
N PHE A 101 10.26 2.88 -7.82
CA PHE A 101 10.15 4.07 -8.65
C PHE A 101 10.83 5.28 -7.99
N LYS A 102 10.61 5.50 -6.69
CA LYS A 102 11.29 6.56 -5.92
C LYS A 102 12.81 6.39 -5.94
N ALA A 103 13.30 5.15 -5.76
CA ALA A 103 14.74 4.86 -5.81
C ALA A 103 15.33 5.18 -7.21
N GLN A 104 14.60 4.86 -8.28
CA GLN A 104 15.02 5.21 -9.64
C GLN A 104 15.08 6.72 -9.88
N LEU A 105 14.09 7.48 -9.40
CA LEU A 105 14.08 8.95 -9.50
C LEU A 105 15.27 9.58 -8.76
N ILE A 106 15.56 9.13 -7.54
CA ILE A 106 16.71 9.60 -6.76
C ILE A 106 18.01 9.31 -7.53
N ARG A 107 18.17 8.08 -8.02
CA ARG A 107 19.35 7.68 -8.80
C ARG A 107 19.52 8.54 -10.05
N ALA A 108 18.46 8.75 -10.82
CA ALA A 108 18.50 9.59 -12.02
C ALA A 108 18.86 11.05 -11.68
N GLY A 109 18.34 11.58 -10.57
CA GLY A 109 18.69 12.90 -10.06
C GLY A 109 20.17 13.02 -9.69
N LEU A 110 20.71 12.04 -8.96
CA LEU A 110 22.12 12.00 -8.57
C LEU A 110 23.05 11.86 -9.78
N GLU A 111 22.71 11.00 -10.74
CA GLU A 111 23.48 10.86 -11.99
C GLU A 111 23.54 12.18 -12.77
N LYS A 112 22.42 12.92 -12.82
CA LYS A 112 22.36 14.24 -13.46
C LYS A 112 23.20 15.28 -12.71
N TYR A 113 23.13 15.30 -11.38
CA TYR A 113 23.93 16.20 -10.54
C TYR A 113 25.43 15.95 -10.75
N ASN A 114 25.86 14.69 -10.67
CA ASN A 114 27.26 14.30 -10.90
C ASN A 114 27.76 14.72 -12.28
N ARG A 115 26.96 14.57 -13.34
CA ARG A 115 27.32 15.02 -14.69
C ARG A 115 27.47 16.55 -14.79
N ILE A 116 26.67 17.31 -14.05
CA ILE A 116 26.78 18.77 -14.01
C ILE A 116 28.06 19.18 -13.28
N GLU A 117 28.35 18.57 -12.13
CA GLU A 117 29.59 18.82 -11.39
C GLU A 117 30.82 18.45 -12.20
N GLU A 118 30.84 17.28 -12.86
CA GLU A 118 31.94 16.84 -13.70
C GLU A 118 32.20 17.84 -14.84
N ARG A 119 31.14 18.30 -15.52
CA ARG A 119 31.26 19.32 -16.57
C ARG A 119 31.78 20.65 -16.02
N ALA A 120 31.30 21.10 -14.87
CA ALA A 120 31.76 22.33 -14.23
C ALA A 120 33.24 22.22 -13.84
N PHE A 121 33.65 21.08 -13.27
CA PHE A 121 35.03 20.78 -12.93
C PHE A 121 35.95 20.75 -14.16
N LEU A 122 35.55 20.03 -15.22
CA LEU A 122 36.30 19.96 -16.47
C LEU A 122 36.43 21.34 -17.13
N LYS A 123 35.38 22.16 -17.09
CA LYS A 123 35.41 23.54 -17.59
C LYS A 123 36.42 24.38 -16.80
N THR A 124 36.37 24.35 -15.47
CA THR A 124 37.34 25.04 -14.60
C THR A 124 38.77 24.55 -14.85
N ARG A 125 38.97 23.23 -15.04
CA ARG A 125 40.27 22.62 -15.37
C ARG A 125 40.79 23.06 -16.74
N SER A 126 39.92 23.22 -17.74
CA SER A 126 40.31 23.71 -19.08
C SER A 126 40.67 25.20 -19.08
N GLN A 127 40.07 25.97 -18.17
CA GLN A 127 40.30 27.41 -18.04
C GLN A 127 41.53 27.73 -17.18
N ASN A 128 41.84 26.89 -16.19
CA ASN A 128 43.00 27.06 -15.30
C ASN A 128 44.13 26.11 -15.73
N LEU A 129 44.96 26.57 -16.68
CA LEU A 129 46.13 25.84 -17.16
C LEU A 129 47.31 25.98 -16.16
N TYR A 130 47.22 25.39 -14.96
CA TYR A 130 48.37 25.32 -14.03
C TYR A 130 48.49 23.97 -13.29
N PRO A 131 49.72 23.44 -13.06
CA PRO A 131 49.98 22.01 -12.93
C PRO A 131 50.15 21.46 -11.50
N GLU A 132 50.00 22.27 -10.43
CA GLU A 132 50.64 21.93 -9.13
C GLU A 132 49.76 21.57 -7.93
N LEU A 133 48.42 21.57 -7.98
CA LEU A 133 47.61 21.03 -6.87
C LEU A 133 47.10 19.62 -7.16
N VAL A 134 48.04 18.70 -7.07
CA VAL A 134 47.85 17.25 -7.00
C VAL A 134 47.12 16.88 -5.69
N SER A 135 46.18 15.93 -5.79
CA SER A 135 45.70 15.06 -4.69
C SER A 135 44.65 15.61 -3.70
N ALA A 136 43.38 15.64 -4.10
CA ALA A 136 42.30 15.04 -3.28
C ALA A 136 40.99 14.87 -4.09
N PRO A 137 40.51 13.64 -4.33
CA PRO A 137 39.16 13.42 -4.82
C PRO A 137 38.15 13.67 -3.67
N VAL A 138 37.25 14.65 -3.87
CA VAL A 138 36.26 15.13 -2.89
C VAL A 138 35.28 14.04 -2.43
N MET A 139 35.13 12.94 -3.18
CA MET A 139 34.26 11.82 -2.80
C MET A 139 34.76 11.03 -1.58
N GLY A 140 36.07 11.05 -1.28
CA GLY A 140 36.63 10.34 -0.11
C GLY A 140 36.28 11.00 1.22
N VAL A 141 36.05 12.32 1.24
CA VAL A 141 35.82 13.08 2.48
C VAL A 141 34.37 12.97 2.94
N LEU A 142 33.41 12.97 2.03
CA LEU A 142 31.98 12.85 2.34
C LEU A 142 31.61 11.45 2.86
N VAL A 143 32.18 10.39 2.30
CA VAL A 143 31.93 9.02 2.79
C VAL A 143 32.60 8.81 4.15
N ASN A 144 33.79 9.38 4.38
CA ASN A 144 34.49 9.26 5.66
C ASN A 144 33.86 10.15 6.77
N SER A 145 33.24 11.29 6.44
CA SER A 145 32.48 12.08 7.40
C SER A 145 31.12 11.47 7.76
N MET A 146 30.52 10.71 6.84
CA MET A 146 29.24 10.00 7.07
C MET A 146 29.42 8.69 7.87
N LEU A 147 30.59 8.04 7.79
CA LEU A 147 30.88 6.81 8.54
C LEU A 147 31.53 7.04 9.91
N LYS A 148 32.15 8.20 10.15
CA LYS A 148 32.74 8.57 11.46
C LYS A 148 31.80 9.37 12.38
N GLY A 149 30.53 9.51 11.98
CA GLY A 149 29.47 10.16 12.76
C GLY A 149 28.54 9.19 13.50
N LEU A 150 29.00 7.97 13.80
CA LEU A 150 28.39 7.00 14.72
C LEU A 150 29.39 6.66 15.82
#